data_AF-R7S563-F1
#
_entry.id   AF-R7S563-F1
#
_cell.length_a   1.000
_cell.length_b   1.000
_cell.length_c   1.000
_cell.angle_alpha   90.00
_cell.angle_beta   90.00
_cell.angle_gamma   90.00
#
_symmetry.space_group_name_H-M   'P 1'
#
loop_
_entity.id
_entity.type
_entity.pdbx_description
1 polymer ?
#
loop_
_entity_poly.entity_id
_entity_poly.type
_entity_poly.pdbx_seq_one_letter_code
_entity_poly.pdbx_strand_id
1 'polypeptide(L)'
;MSPSLSAVSLTALVAAAQGVRGAYYPSAKYAALEHLLVDSTGHNANTFYKAVTPCGNYVSENSTKTGRVTSAQWMRVAFHDFATADVAAGTGGLDASIVFEYTRPENSGQAFPDSFNYWKYYVGAQTSFSDIIALGTVAAISSCGGPQLVYSAGRIDATAAGQFGVPEPDEGLTDTLARFAGAGISQTDAIKLTACGHTVGSVHHAGFPLVVGTDAVNANNTQGGINMDTTGTTYDNRIAQEYVAGTTKNPLVTSFNVSQRSDLRLFSSDNNATMSTLAESSSLFASECKRLTTQMLNTVPSGVSLTEITPIAVKPVNVTLTVNSAGTVTFSGAIRVSSE
;
A
#
# COMPACT_ATOMS: atom_id res chain seq x y z
N MET A 1 18.30 3.62 60.32
CA MET A 1 17.12 2.74 60.16
C MET A 1 16.59 2.96 58.75
N SER A 2 16.91 2.04 57.84
CA SER A 2 16.46 2.05 56.44
C SER A 2 14.95 1.78 56.40
N PRO A 3 14.13 2.59 55.70
CA PRO A 3 12.75 2.21 55.49
C PRO A 3 12.76 1.04 54.50
N SER A 4 12.36 -0.13 54.96
CA SER A 4 12.04 -1.25 54.08
C SER A 4 10.92 -0.79 53.15
N LEU A 5 11.14 -0.91 51.84
CA LEU A 5 10.07 -0.91 50.85
C LEU A 5 9.17 -2.11 51.16
N SER A 6 8.20 -1.90 52.05
CA SER A 6 7.16 -2.86 52.37
C SER A 6 6.44 -3.23 51.08
N ALA A 7 6.19 -4.52 50.94
CA ALA A 7 5.58 -5.24 49.83
C ALA A 7 4.12 -4.82 49.51
N VAL A 8 3.86 -3.52 49.45
CA VAL A 8 2.58 -2.94 49.05
C VAL A 8 2.68 -2.61 47.56
N SER A 9 1.86 -3.33 46.77
CA SER A 9 1.45 -3.02 45.39
C SER A 9 2.22 -3.60 44.21
N LEU A 10 2.95 -4.72 44.35
CA LEU A 10 3.19 -5.56 43.15
C LEU A 10 1.91 -6.32 42.76
N THR A 11 1.11 -6.73 43.73
CA THR A 11 -0.16 -7.46 43.52
C THR A 11 -1.26 -6.61 42.87
N ALA A 12 -1.29 -5.30 43.12
CA ALA A 12 -2.25 -4.38 42.48
C ALA A 12 -1.90 -4.12 41.00
N LEU A 13 -0.60 -4.02 40.66
CA LEU A 13 -0.15 -3.96 39.27
C LEU A 13 -0.45 -5.26 38.52
N VAL A 14 -0.27 -6.42 39.16
CA VAL A 14 -0.57 -7.73 38.56
C VAL A 14 -2.08 -7.96 38.42
N ALA A 15 -2.90 -7.51 39.38
CA ALA A 15 -4.37 -7.59 39.28
C ALA A 15 -4.94 -6.69 38.16
N ALA A 16 -4.37 -5.49 37.96
CA ALA A 16 -4.69 -4.65 36.81
C ALA A 16 -4.23 -5.27 35.47
N ALA A 17 -3.14 -6.04 35.47
CA ALA A 17 -2.66 -6.74 34.28
C ALA A 17 -3.53 -7.97 33.90
N GLN A 18 -4.22 -8.60 34.85
CA GLN A 18 -5.04 -9.79 34.57
C GLN A 18 -6.43 -9.47 33.99
N GLY A 19 -6.95 -8.25 34.17
CA GLY A 19 -8.24 -7.81 33.63
C GLY A 19 -8.21 -7.19 32.22
N VAL A 20 -7.02 -7.03 31.63
CA VAL A 20 -6.79 -6.23 30.41
C VAL A 20 -6.24 -7.11 29.27
N ARG A 21 -6.70 -8.35 29.17
CA ARG A 21 -6.45 -9.17 27.97
C ARG A 21 -7.23 -8.55 26.81
N GLY A 22 -6.56 -7.71 26.02
CA GLY A 22 -7.13 -7.13 24.79
C GLY A 22 -6.94 -5.62 24.61
N ALA A 23 -6.46 -4.86 25.62
CA ALA A 23 -6.30 -3.40 25.46
C ALA A 23 -4.92 -2.96 24.95
N TYR A 24 -4.00 -3.90 24.69
CA TYR A 24 -2.67 -3.59 24.15
C TYR A 24 -2.10 -4.77 23.35
N TYR A 25 -1.32 -4.46 22.30
CA TYR A 25 -0.51 -5.45 21.60
C TYR A 25 0.70 -5.84 22.46
N PRO A 26 1.00 -7.14 22.65
CA PRO A 26 2.19 -7.54 23.41
C PRO A 26 3.51 -7.05 22.80
N SER A 27 3.52 -6.80 21.49
CA SER A 27 4.68 -6.33 20.73
C SER A 27 4.59 -4.83 20.46
N ALA A 28 5.65 -4.09 20.80
CA ALA A 28 5.76 -2.66 20.49
C ALA A 28 5.69 -2.38 18.97
N LYS A 29 6.17 -3.32 18.13
CA LYS A 29 6.02 -3.29 16.67
C LYS A 29 4.55 -3.22 16.24
N TYR A 30 3.73 -4.14 16.73
CA TYR A 30 2.30 -4.19 16.36
C TYR A 30 1.53 -3.00 16.94
N ALA A 31 1.87 -2.56 18.15
CA ALA A 31 1.27 -1.37 18.75
C ALA A 31 1.57 -0.08 17.93
N ALA A 32 2.78 0.06 17.41
CA ALA A 32 3.19 1.19 16.57
C ALA A 32 2.51 1.16 15.19
N LEU A 33 2.43 -0.01 14.55
CA LEU A 33 1.78 -0.15 13.25
C LEU A 33 0.26 0.02 13.33
N GLU A 34 -0.38 -0.47 14.39
CA GLU A 34 -1.80 -0.20 14.64
C GLU A 34 -2.04 1.31 14.80
N HIS A 35 -1.19 2.01 15.56
CA HIS A 35 -1.31 3.47 15.73
C HIS A 35 -1.29 4.18 14.37
N LEU A 36 -0.37 3.81 13.46
CA LEU A 36 -0.33 4.37 12.11
C LEU A 36 -1.59 4.05 11.29
N LEU A 37 -2.13 2.83 11.42
CA LEU A 37 -3.33 2.38 10.70
C LEU A 37 -4.60 3.14 11.09
N VAL A 38 -4.82 3.36 12.39
CA VAL A 38 -6.15 3.75 12.91
C VAL A 38 -6.22 5.18 13.41
N ASP A 39 -5.11 5.75 13.87
CA ASP A 39 -5.09 7.08 14.49
C ASP A 39 -4.82 8.17 13.45
N SER A 40 -5.56 8.19 12.34
CA SER A 40 -5.35 9.17 11.27
C SER A 40 -5.97 10.55 11.57
N THR A 41 -6.86 10.63 12.56
CA THR A 41 -7.56 11.86 12.96
C THR A 41 -7.80 11.91 14.49
N GLY A 42 -8.23 13.07 15.01
CA GLY A 42 -8.55 13.23 16.43
C GLY A 42 -7.35 13.58 17.33
N HIS A 43 -7.50 13.38 18.64
CA HIS A 43 -6.52 13.81 19.65
C HIS A 43 -5.20 13.02 19.60
N ASN A 44 -5.25 11.73 19.25
CA ASN A 44 -4.07 10.87 19.13
C ASN A 44 -3.55 10.79 17.69
N ALA A 45 -3.90 11.76 16.83
CA ALA A 45 -3.66 11.63 15.40
C ALA A 45 -2.17 11.58 15.03
N ASN A 46 -1.81 10.62 14.19
CA ASN A 46 -0.59 10.62 13.40
C ASN A 46 -0.87 11.27 12.03
N THR A 47 0.19 11.52 11.25
CA THR A 47 0.10 12.20 9.95
C THR A 47 0.21 11.29 8.74
N PHE A 48 0.30 9.97 8.91
CA PHE A 48 0.62 9.00 7.85
C PHE A 48 -0.35 9.08 6.66
N TYR A 49 -1.66 9.16 6.93
CA TYR A 49 -2.69 9.24 5.89
C TYR A 49 -2.73 10.60 5.16
N LYS A 50 -2.07 11.64 5.67
CA LYS A 50 -2.15 12.99 5.04
C LYS A 50 -1.62 12.99 3.61
N ALA A 51 -0.70 12.10 3.27
CA ALA A 51 -0.17 11.97 1.92
C ALA A 51 -1.21 11.54 0.87
N VAL A 52 -2.18 10.75 1.29
CA VAL A 52 -3.13 10.06 0.41
C VAL A 52 -4.58 10.47 0.63
N THR A 53 -4.85 11.35 1.60
CA THR A 53 -6.18 11.87 1.91
C THR A 53 -6.27 13.36 1.59
N PRO A 54 -7.16 13.79 0.66
CA PRO A 54 -8.02 12.96 -0.19
C PRO A 54 -7.20 12.18 -1.24
N CYS A 55 -7.80 11.17 -1.89
CA CYS A 55 -7.11 10.30 -2.86
C CYS A 55 -6.25 11.05 -3.88
N GLY A 56 -6.77 12.15 -4.44
CA GLY A 56 -6.07 12.98 -5.43
C GLY A 56 -4.93 13.85 -4.90
N ASN A 57 -4.52 13.69 -3.64
CA ASN A 57 -3.43 14.47 -3.07
C ASN A 57 -2.07 14.09 -3.68
N TYR A 58 -1.16 15.08 -3.78
CA TYR A 58 0.24 14.89 -4.17
C TYR A 58 1.14 15.69 -3.24
N VAL A 59 2.06 15.02 -2.52
CA VAL A 59 2.81 15.63 -1.41
C VAL A 59 4.27 15.94 -1.69
N SER A 60 4.81 15.52 -2.83
CA SER A 60 6.25 15.63 -3.08
C SER A 60 6.67 16.91 -3.81
N GLU A 61 5.75 17.57 -4.52
CA GLU A 61 6.00 18.87 -5.13
C GLU A 61 4.94 19.89 -4.73
N ASN A 62 5.34 21.17 -4.65
CA ASN A 62 4.44 22.30 -4.38
C ASN A 62 3.55 22.67 -5.60
N SER A 63 3.22 21.67 -6.43
CA SER A 63 2.54 21.87 -7.70
C SER A 63 1.53 20.76 -7.93
N THR A 64 0.25 21.11 -7.85
CA THR A 64 -0.87 20.25 -8.29
C THR A 64 -0.90 20.04 -9.80
N LYS A 65 0.03 20.67 -10.54
CA LYS A 65 0.07 20.68 -12.00
C LYS A 65 0.85 19.51 -12.59
N THR A 66 1.43 18.63 -11.77
CA THR A 66 2.18 17.47 -12.28
C THR A 66 1.29 16.36 -12.83
N GLY A 67 0.01 16.34 -12.45
CA GLY A 67 -0.89 15.21 -12.75
C GLY A 67 -0.53 13.93 -11.99
N ARG A 68 0.30 14.01 -10.94
CA ARG A 68 0.65 12.89 -10.06
C ARG A 68 -0.33 12.78 -8.90
N VAL A 69 -0.46 11.57 -8.37
CA VAL A 69 -1.32 11.24 -7.25
C VAL A 69 -0.56 10.30 -6.31
N THR A 70 -0.40 10.68 -5.03
CA THR A 70 0.40 9.90 -4.08
C THR A 70 -0.17 8.51 -3.84
N SER A 71 -1.50 8.37 -3.79
CA SER A 71 -2.14 7.06 -3.61
C SER A 71 -1.76 6.07 -4.70
N ALA A 72 -1.74 6.52 -5.96
CA ALA A 72 -1.28 5.71 -7.09
C ALA A 72 0.20 5.35 -6.97
N GLN A 73 1.04 6.29 -6.51
CA GLN A 73 2.47 6.02 -6.28
C GLN A 73 2.66 4.92 -5.24
N TRP A 74 1.94 4.98 -4.12
CA TRP A 74 2.06 4.00 -3.04
C TRP A 74 1.63 2.60 -3.48
N MET A 75 0.50 2.50 -4.20
CA MET A 75 0.04 1.24 -4.81
C MET A 75 1.08 0.68 -5.79
N ARG A 76 1.67 1.55 -6.61
CA ARG A 76 2.72 1.16 -7.56
C ARG A 76 3.98 0.64 -6.85
N VAL A 77 4.45 1.32 -5.80
CA VAL A 77 5.63 0.85 -5.06
C VAL A 77 5.42 -0.55 -4.51
N ALA A 78 4.24 -0.85 -3.95
CA ALA A 78 3.94 -2.18 -3.43
C ALA A 78 3.91 -3.25 -4.53
N PHE A 79 3.31 -2.97 -5.69
CA PHE A 79 3.33 -3.90 -6.81
C PHE A 79 4.77 -4.19 -7.27
N HIS A 80 5.60 -3.16 -7.41
CA HIS A 80 6.97 -3.30 -7.90
C HIS A 80 7.89 -4.04 -6.91
N ASP A 81 7.69 -3.87 -5.61
CA ASP A 81 8.38 -4.67 -4.58
C ASP A 81 7.92 -6.14 -4.65
N PHE A 82 6.61 -6.35 -4.72
CA PHE A 82 6.00 -7.68 -4.82
C PHE A 82 6.39 -8.46 -6.09
N ALA A 83 6.45 -7.81 -7.25
CA ALA A 83 6.44 -8.47 -8.56
C ALA A 83 7.70 -9.32 -8.83
N THR A 84 8.77 -9.12 -8.06
CA THR A 84 10.01 -9.91 -8.15
C THR A 84 9.95 -11.20 -7.32
N ALA A 85 8.83 -11.47 -6.64
CA ALA A 85 8.61 -12.70 -5.89
C ALA A 85 8.85 -13.95 -6.73
N ASP A 86 9.62 -14.88 -6.16
CA ASP A 86 9.66 -16.27 -6.59
C ASP A 86 9.05 -17.11 -5.47
N VAL A 87 7.77 -17.44 -5.61
CA VAL A 87 7.02 -18.19 -4.59
C VAL A 87 7.55 -19.62 -4.45
N ALA A 88 8.11 -20.19 -5.52
CA ALA A 88 8.66 -21.55 -5.49
C ALA A 88 10.01 -21.61 -4.77
N ALA A 89 10.87 -20.61 -5.00
CA ALA A 89 12.13 -20.45 -4.27
C ALA A 89 11.93 -19.87 -2.85
N GLY A 90 10.78 -19.24 -2.59
CA GLY A 90 10.47 -18.62 -1.31
C GLY A 90 11.23 -17.30 -1.07
N THR A 91 11.49 -16.53 -2.13
CA THR A 91 12.28 -15.29 -2.09
C THR A 91 11.51 -14.12 -2.69
N GLY A 92 11.89 -12.88 -2.32
CA GLY A 92 11.22 -11.66 -2.79
C GLY A 92 9.81 -11.51 -2.21
N GLY A 93 8.95 -10.80 -2.94
CA GLY A 93 7.63 -10.39 -2.43
C GLY A 93 7.73 -9.05 -1.74
N LEU A 94 6.85 -8.80 -0.78
CA LEU A 94 6.82 -7.51 -0.08
C LEU A 94 7.87 -7.46 1.04
N ASP A 95 9.14 -7.31 0.65
CA ASP A 95 10.30 -7.30 1.54
C ASP A 95 11.07 -5.96 1.53
N ALA A 96 10.55 -4.94 0.86
CA ALA A 96 11.19 -3.65 0.66
C ALA A 96 12.54 -3.69 -0.08
N SER A 97 12.84 -4.75 -0.83
CA SER A 97 14.00 -4.78 -1.73
C SER A 97 13.95 -3.65 -2.77
N ILE A 98 12.76 -3.13 -3.12
CA ILE A 98 12.57 -2.00 -4.03
C ILE A 98 13.40 -0.75 -3.68
N VAL A 99 13.79 -0.56 -2.41
CA VAL A 99 14.66 0.56 -1.98
C VAL A 99 16.06 0.48 -2.58
N PHE A 100 16.50 -0.71 -3.00
CA PHE A 100 17.78 -0.95 -3.69
C PHE A 100 17.61 -1.02 -5.22
N GLU A 101 16.37 -0.97 -5.72
CA GLU A 101 16.04 -1.29 -7.10
C GLU A 101 15.39 -0.13 -7.87
N TYR A 102 15.00 0.93 -7.18
CA TYR A 102 14.22 2.03 -7.77
C TYR A 102 14.90 2.78 -8.92
N THR A 103 16.19 2.55 -9.16
CA THR A 103 16.95 3.12 -10.29
C THR A 103 17.02 2.19 -11.51
N ARG A 104 16.46 0.98 -11.43
CA ARG A 104 16.37 0.05 -12.56
C ARG A 104 15.40 0.57 -13.63
N PRO A 105 15.58 0.19 -14.92
CA PRO A 105 14.67 0.58 -15.99
C PRO A 105 13.20 0.24 -15.70
N GLU A 106 12.95 -0.97 -15.18
CA GLU A 106 11.63 -1.48 -14.80
C GLU A 106 10.94 -0.63 -13.69
N ASN A 107 11.70 0.24 -13.00
CA ASN A 107 11.24 1.12 -11.92
C ASN A 107 11.29 2.62 -12.30
N SER A 108 11.15 2.95 -13.60
CA SER A 108 11.18 4.35 -14.06
C SER A 108 10.16 5.26 -13.36
N GLY A 109 10.53 6.53 -13.17
CA GLY A 109 9.66 7.60 -12.70
C GLY A 109 9.76 7.93 -11.20
N GLN A 110 9.04 8.98 -10.77
CA GLN A 110 9.20 9.58 -9.44
C GLN A 110 8.42 8.87 -8.32
N ALA A 111 7.61 7.85 -8.62
CA ALA A 111 6.78 7.18 -7.61
C ALA A 111 7.59 6.67 -6.41
N PHE A 112 8.75 6.07 -6.66
CA PHE A 112 9.61 5.49 -5.63
C PHE A 112 10.29 6.55 -4.75
N PRO A 113 11.11 7.48 -5.29
CA PRO A 113 11.77 8.47 -4.44
C PRO A 113 10.79 9.38 -3.69
N ASP A 114 9.64 9.72 -4.30
CA ASP A 114 8.56 10.47 -3.65
C ASP A 114 8.02 9.72 -2.42
N SER A 115 7.67 8.44 -2.60
CA SER A 115 7.12 7.60 -1.53
C SER A 115 8.14 7.38 -0.42
N PHE A 116 9.39 7.08 -0.77
CA PHE A 116 10.46 6.84 0.21
C PHE A 116 10.77 8.08 1.04
N ASN A 117 10.76 9.26 0.42
CA ASN A 117 10.97 10.51 1.13
C ASN A 117 9.88 10.83 2.16
N TYR A 118 8.64 10.38 1.89
CA TYR A 118 7.56 10.49 2.86
C TYR A 118 7.66 9.41 3.94
N TRP A 119 7.89 8.16 3.56
CA TRP A 119 7.88 7.01 4.46
C TRP A 119 9.06 6.96 5.43
N LYS A 120 10.21 7.57 5.11
CA LYS A 120 11.39 7.55 6.00
C LYS A 120 11.13 8.07 7.41
N TYR A 121 10.09 8.87 7.62
CA TYR A 121 9.69 9.38 8.95
C TYR A 121 8.87 8.38 9.78
N TYR A 122 8.41 7.28 9.15
CA TYR A 122 7.59 6.25 9.76
C TYR A 122 8.31 4.90 9.88
N VAL A 123 9.56 4.82 9.43
CA VAL A 123 10.42 3.64 9.51
C VAL A 123 11.37 3.79 10.69
N GLY A 124 11.56 2.71 11.46
CA GLY A 124 12.42 2.71 12.64
C GLY A 124 12.50 1.35 13.32
N ALA A 125 12.98 1.33 14.56
CA ALA A 125 13.22 0.09 15.30
C ALA A 125 11.98 -0.81 15.49
N GLN A 126 10.77 -0.24 15.38
CA GLN A 126 9.50 -0.95 15.54
C GLN A 126 8.71 -1.09 14.23
N THR A 127 9.13 -0.44 13.16
CA THR A 127 8.39 -0.33 11.91
C THR A 127 9.35 -0.53 10.74
N SER A 128 9.28 -1.71 10.12
CA SER A 128 10.09 -2.04 8.94
C SER A 128 9.58 -1.27 7.73
N PHE A 129 10.46 -1.01 6.77
CA PHE A 129 10.08 -0.35 5.52
C PHE A 129 9.02 -1.16 4.76
N SER A 130 9.17 -2.48 4.75
CA SER A 130 8.23 -3.45 4.16
C SER A 130 6.83 -3.40 4.78
N ASP A 131 6.72 -3.27 6.11
CA ASP A 131 5.42 -3.08 6.77
C ASP A 131 4.82 -1.70 6.44
N ILE A 132 5.65 -0.67 6.24
CA ILE A 132 5.19 0.66 5.81
C ILE A 132 4.70 0.66 4.35
N ILE A 133 5.32 -0.10 3.44
CA ILE A 133 4.82 -0.27 2.06
C ILE A 133 3.42 -0.89 2.07
N ALA A 134 3.23 -1.97 2.84
CA ALA A 134 1.93 -2.61 2.99
C ALA A 134 0.88 -1.66 3.58
N LEU A 135 1.22 -0.99 4.67
CA LEU A 135 0.32 -0.06 5.32
C LEU A 135 -0.02 1.13 4.41
N GLY A 136 0.96 1.63 3.66
CA GLY A 136 0.75 2.67 2.65
C GLY A 136 -0.26 2.24 1.60
N THR A 137 -0.17 1.02 1.10
CA THR A 137 -1.14 0.50 0.11
C THR A 137 -2.55 0.39 0.69
N VAL A 138 -2.69 -0.08 1.94
CA VAL A 138 -3.98 -0.11 2.65
C VAL A 138 -4.56 1.30 2.81
N ALA A 139 -3.72 2.26 3.19
CA ALA A 139 -4.11 3.65 3.34
C ALA A 139 -4.55 4.27 2.00
N ALA A 140 -3.76 4.08 0.94
CA ALA A 140 -4.03 4.60 -0.40
C ALA A 140 -5.38 4.11 -0.93
N ILE A 141 -5.62 2.80 -0.88
CA ILE A 141 -6.87 2.20 -1.37
C ILE A 141 -8.07 2.69 -0.55
N SER A 142 -7.94 2.73 0.77
CA SER A 142 -8.99 3.27 1.64
C SER A 142 -9.30 4.74 1.34
N SER A 143 -8.28 5.57 1.14
CA SER A 143 -8.47 7.01 0.85
C SER A 143 -9.07 7.28 -0.53
N CYS A 144 -9.01 6.31 -1.44
CA CYS A 144 -9.65 6.32 -2.75
C CYS A 144 -11.05 5.69 -2.77
N GLY A 145 -11.60 5.32 -1.61
CA GLY A 145 -12.93 4.72 -1.49
C GLY A 145 -12.98 3.24 -1.89
N GLY A 146 -11.82 2.58 -1.95
CA GLY A 146 -11.71 1.17 -2.26
C GLY A 146 -12.14 0.25 -1.11
N PRO A 147 -12.06 -1.08 -1.31
CA PRO A 147 -12.46 -2.04 -0.30
C PRO A 147 -11.57 -1.96 0.95
N GLN A 148 -12.16 -2.22 2.13
CA GLN A 148 -11.40 -2.35 3.37
C GLN A 148 -10.51 -3.60 3.31
N LEU A 149 -9.20 -3.38 3.19
CA LEU A 149 -8.18 -4.42 3.20
C LEU A 149 -7.86 -4.85 4.63
N VAL A 150 -7.51 -6.13 4.79
CA VAL A 150 -6.95 -6.64 6.04
C VAL A 150 -5.46 -6.31 6.05
N TYR A 151 -5.02 -5.56 7.06
CA TYR A 151 -3.61 -5.26 7.25
C TYR A 151 -2.96 -6.30 8.16
N SER A 152 -1.95 -7.00 7.64
CA SER A 152 -1.08 -7.86 8.44
C SER A 152 0.32 -7.27 8.49
N ALA A 153 1.01 -7.41 9.61
CA ALA A 153 2.36 -6.91 9.86
C ALA A 153 3.30 -8.05 10.27
N GLY A 154 4.62 -7.79 10.24
CA GLY A 154 5.61 -8.82 10.56
C GLY A 154 6.70 -8.96 9.51
N ARG A 155 6.66 -8.17 8.44
CA ARG A 155 7.64 -8.22 7.36
C ARG A 155 9.05 -7.90 7.86
N ILE A 156 10.02 -8.43 7.14
CA ILE A 156 11.45 -8.25 7.38
C ILE A 156 12.01 -7.55 6.15
N ASP A 157 12.74 -6.46 6.37
CA ASP A 157 13.35 -5.72 5.28
C ASP A 157 14.49 -6.52 4.65
N ALA A 158 14.51 -6.55 3.32
CA ALA A 158 15.64 -7.00 2.54
C ALA A 158 16.87 -6.14 2.85
N THR A 159 18.05 -6.75 2.70
CA THR A 159 19.35 -6.07 2.93
C THR A 159 20.11 -5.80 1.64
N ALA A 160 19.53 -6.20 0.50
CA ALA A 160 20.07 -6.02 -0.83
C ALA A 160 18.92 -6.04 -1.85
N ALA A 161 19.25 -5.71 -3.09
CA ALA A 161 18.32 -5.84 -4.21
C ALA A 161 17.96 -7.31 -4.48
N GLY A 162 16.72 -7.57 -4.86
CA GLY A 162 16.24 -8.84 -5.38
C GLY A 162 16.54 -9.01 -6.88
N GLN A 163 15.85 -9.95 -7.51
CA GLN A 163 15.98 -10.20 -8.95
C GLN A 163 15.23 -9.16 -9.79
N PHE A 164 15.60 -9.00 -11.05
CA PHE A 164 14.75 -8.30 -12.02
C PHE A 164 13.48 -9.12 -12.25
N GLY A 165 12.35 -8.45 -12.46
CA GLY A 165 11.08 -9.16 -12.27
C GLY A 165 9.84 -8.38 -12.65
N VAL A 166 9.90 -7.05 -12.67
CA VAL A 166 8.71 -6.22 -12.88
C VAL A 166 8.34 -6.20 -14.37
N PRO A 167 7.10 -6.56 -14.75
CA PRO A 167 6.66 -6.49 -16.14
C PRO A 167 6.73 -5.06 -16.69
N GLU A 168 7.39 -4.89 -17.84
CA GLU A 168 7.50 -3.61 -18.54
C GLU A 168 6.38 -3.41 -19.58
N PRO A 169 5.99 -2.16 -19.89
CA PRO A 169 4.89 -1.90 -20.81
C PRO A 169 5.09 -2.42 -22.25
N ASP A 170 6.34 -2.65 -22.68
CA ASP A 170 6.69 -3.24 -23.98
C ASP A 170 6.98 -4.74 -23.96
N GLU A 171 6.88 -5.37 -22.79
CA GLU A 171 7.11 -6.79 -22.65
C GLU A 171 6.00 -7.62 -23.34
N GLY A 172 6.40 -8.77 -23.89
CA GLY A 172 5.50 -9.72 -24.51
C GLY A 172 4.61 -10.43 -23.49
N LEU A 173 3.38 -10.78 -23.91
CA LEU A 173 2.39 -11.40 -23.02
C LEU A 173 2.90 -12.68 -22.35
N THR A 174 3.65 -13.52 -23.06
CA THR A 174 4.21 -14.77 -22.50
C THR A 174 5.14 -14.50 -21.31
N ASP A 175 6.04 -13.52 -21.44
CA ASP A 175 7.00 -13.18 -20.39
C ASP A 175 6.30 -12.49 -19.21
N THR A 176 5.38 -11.58 -19.51
CA THR A 176 4.53 -10.95 -18.49
C THR A 176 3.76 -11.99 -17.67
N LEU A 177 3.12 -12.98 -18.31
CA LEU A 177 2.41 -14.05 -17.62
C LEU A 177 3.35 -14.98 -16.85
N ALA A 178 4.57 -15.22 -17.34
CA ALA A 178 5.57 -15.99 -16.62
C ALA A 178 6.01 -15.29 -15.32
N ARG A 179 6.19 -13.96 -15.33
CA ARG A 179 6.49 -13.17 -14.12
C ARG A 179 5.36 -13.23 -13.10
N PHE A 180 4.12 -12.99 -13.54
CA PHE A 180 2.95 -13.14 -12.66
C PHE A 180 2.87 -14.56 -12.07
N ALA A 181 3.10 -15.59 -12.88
CA ALA A 181 3.08 -16.98 -12.42
C ALA A 181 4.18 -17.25 -11.38
N GLY A 182 5.39 -16.70 -11.55
CA GLY A 182 6.48 -16.76 -10.56
C GLY A 182 6.09 -16.15 -9.21
N ALA A 183 5.34 -15.05 -9.25
CA ALA A 183 4.76 -14.40 -8.08
C ALA A 183 3.47 -15.08 -7.55
N GLY A 184 3.09 -16.25 -8.09
CA GLY A 184 1.92 -17.01 -7.65
C GLY A 184 0.57 -16.46 -8.14
N ILE A 185 0.57 -15.67 -9.22
CA ILE A 185 -0.61 -15.05 -9.81
C ILE A 185 -0.95 -15.73 -11.15
N SER A 186 -2.17 -16.25 -11.27
CA SER A 186 -2.68 -16.83 -12.52
C SER A 186 -2.96 -15.76 -13.58
N GLN A 187 -3.13 -16.14 -14.85
CA GLN A 187 -3.49 -15.20 -15.92
C GLN A 187 -4.75 -14.39 -15.61
N THR A 188 -5.83 -15.04 -15.17
CA THR A 188 -7.08 -14.37 -14.78
C THR A 188 -6.85 -13.41 -13.62
N ASP A 189 -6.06 -13.80 -12.63
CA ASP A 189 -5.75 -12.95 -11.49
C ASP A 189 -4.77 -11.81 -11.84
N ALA A 190 -3.91 -11.98 -12.86
CA ALA A 190 -3.06 -10.93 -13.40
C ALA A 190 -3.89 -9.82 -14.07
N ILE A 191 -4.91 -10.20 -14.85
CA ILE A 191 -5.86 -9.24 -15.44
C ILE A 191 -6.57 -8.46 -14.32
N LYS A 192 -7.13 -9.16 -13.32
CA LYS A 192 -7.84 -8.53 -12.21
C LYS A 192 -6.92 -7.61 -11.39
N LEU A 193 -5.75 -8.09 -10.96
CA LEU A 193 -4.82 -7.31 -10.16
C LEU A 193 -4.34 -6.06 -10.91
N THR A 194 -4.10 -6.17 -12.21
CA THR A 194 -3.75 -5.02 -13.06
C THR A 194 -4.91 -4.01 -13.11
N ALA A 195 -6.15 -4.45 -13.34
CA ALA A 195 -7.32 -3.57 -13.30
C ALA A 195 -7.51 -2.90 -11.93
N CYS A 196 -7.29 -3.64 -10.83
CA CYS A 196 -7.35 -3.13 -9.47
C CYS A 196 -6.28 -2.07 -9.16
N GLY A 197 -5.08 -2.19 -9.75
CA GLY A 197 -4.04 -1.17 -9.64
C GLY A 197 -4.32 0.05 -10.52
N HIS A 198 -4.76 -0.20 -11.75
CA HIS A 198 -4.92 0.82 -12.80
C HIS A 198 -6.25 1.58 -12.75
N THR A 199 -7.15 1.33 -11.79
CA THR A 199 -8.31 2.22 -11.56
C THR A 199 -7.90 3.56 -10.90
N VAL A 200 -6.72 3.63 -10.26
CA VAL A 200 -6.22 4.87 -9.65
C VAL A 200 -4.93 5.33 -10.32
N GLY A 201 -4.88 6.62 -10.68
CA GLY A 201 -3.70 7.29 -11.19
C GLY A 201 -3.59 7.37 -12.71
N SER A 202 -2.35 7.57 -13.17
CA SER A 202 -2.02 7.97 -14.54
C SER A 202 -0.64 7.49 -14.96
N VAL A 203 -0.43 7.38 -16.27
CA VAL A 203 0.91 7.26 -16.86
C VAL A 203 1.40 8.64 -17.27
N HIS A 204 2.65 8.97 -16.96
CA HIS A 204 3.25 10.29 -17.23
C HIS A 204 4.27 10.21 -18.35
N HIS A 205 4.20 11.14 -19.31
CA HIS A 205 5.22 11.34 -20.35
C HIS A 205 6.64 11.39 -19.77
N ALA A 206 6.83 12.09 -18.65
CA ALA A 206 8.15 12.27 -18.02
C ALA A 206 8.84 10.95 -17.61
N GLY A 207 8.08 9.89 -17.32
CA GLY A 207 8.62 8.57 -16.99
C GLY A 207 8.50 7.55 -18.12
N PHE A 208 7.48 7.71 -18.97
CA PHE A 208 7.11 6.78 -20.03
C PHE A 208 6.78 7.53 -21.34
N PRO A 209 7.79 8.17 -21.97
CA PRO A 209 7.57 8.98 -23.18
C PRO A 209 7.20 8.14 -24.41
N LEU A 210 7.43 6.83 -24.37
CA LEU A 210 6.99 5.89 -25.40
C LEU A 210 5.52 5.48 -25.23
N VAL A 211 4.95 5.62 -24.03
CA VAL A 211 3.53 5.34 -23.75
C VAL A 211 2.69 6.59 -24.01
N VAL A 212 3.10 7.72 -23.43
CA VAL A 212 2.37 9.00 -23.48
C VAL A 212 3.17 10.03 -24.27
N GLY A 213 2.53 10.67 -25.25
CA GLY A 213 3.16 11.65 -26.12
C GLY A 213 3.40 13.01 -25.44
N THR A 214 4.24 13.83 -26.06
CA THR A 214 4.56 15.19 -25.58
C THR A 214 3.35 16.13 -25.60
N ASP A 215 2.32 15.81 -26.38
CA ASP A 215 1.06 16.55 -26.48
C ASP A 215 0.25 16.56 -25.18
N ALA A 216 0.45 15.57 -24.30
CA ALA A 216 -0.14 15.56 -22.96
C ALA A 216 0.46 16.63 -22.03
N VAL A 217 1.68 17.12 -22.32
CA VAL A 217 2.42 18.06 -21.48
C VAL A 217 1.93 19.48 -21.73
N ASN A 218 1.46 20.16 -20.67
CA ASN A 218 1.04 21.56 -20.73
C ASN A 218 1.21 22.28 -19.38
N ALA A 219 0.87 23.57 -19.33
CA ALA A 219 1.07 24.41 -18.13
C ALA A 219 0.31 23.94 -16.87
N ASN A 220 -0.70 23.08 -17.01
CA ASN A 220 -1.49 22.50 -15.92
C ASN A 220 -1.31 20.97 -15.81
N ASN A 221 -0.48 20.38 -16.66
CA ASN A 221 -0.13 18.95 -16.68
C ASN A 221 1.36 18.81 -17.06
N THR A 222 2.25 19.32 -16.21
CA THR A 222 3.66 19.55 -16.53
C THR A 222 4.45 18.24 -16.75
N GLN A 223 3.97 17.12 -16.22
CA GLN A 223 4.57 15.79 -16.44
C GLN A 223 3.84 14.96 -17.50
N GLY A 224 2.78 15.51 -18.12
CA GLY A 224 2.00 14.83 -19.16
C GLY A 224 1.32 13.57 -18.65
N GLY A 225 0.61 13.64 -17.52
CA GLY A 225 -0.19 12.53 -16.99
C GLY A 225 -1.45 12.28 -17.83
N ILE A 226 -1.72 11.04 -18.20
CA ILE A 226 -3.01 10.57 -18.74
C ILE A 226 -3.56 9.52 -17.78
N ASN A 227 -4.76 9.78 -17.23
CA ASN A 227 -5.43 8.85 -16.33
C ASN A 227 -5.77 7.54 -17.04
N MET A 228 -5.75 6.45 -16.28
CA MET A 228 -6.04 5.11 -16.78
C MET A 228 -7.53 4.91 -17.07
N ASP A 229 -8.41 5.62 -16.37
CA ASP A 229 -9.85 5.77 -16.67
C ASP A 229 -10.33 7.20 -16.37
N THR A 230 -11.63 7.48 -16.53
CA THR A 230 -12.20 8.81 -16.29
C THR A 230 -12.29 9.21 -14.81
N THR A 231 -12.02 8.30 -13.88
CA THR A 231 -12.19 8.45 -12.43
C THR A 231 -10.92 8.14 -11.67
N GLY A 232 -9.74 8.47 -12.22
CA GLY A 232 -8.41 8.13 -11.66
C GLY A 232 -8.04 8.60 -10.24
N THR A 233 -8.99 9.12 -9.46
CA THR A 233 -8.88 9.37 -8.01
C THR A 233 -10.00 8.69 -7.21
N THR A 234 -10.64 7.68 -7.79
CA THR A 234 -11.72 6.88 -7.20
C THR A 234 -11.40 5.43 -7.50
N TYR A 235 -11.50 4.57 -6.49
CA TYR A 235 -11.25 3.14 -6.64
C TYR A 235 -12.55 2.44 -7.05
N ASP A 236 -12.81 2.36 -8.35
CA ASP A 236 -14.03 1.77 -8.90
C ASP A 236 -13.76 0.90 -10.14
N ASN A 237 -14.81 0.34 -10.75
CA ASN A 237 -14.66 -0.54 -11.90
C ASN A 237 -14.69 0.19 -13.26
N ARG A 238 -14.43 1.51 -13.30
CA ARG A 238 -14.46 2.29 -14.55
C ARG A 238 -13.42 1.86 -15.56
N ILE A 239 -12.22 1.51 -15.10
CA ILE A 239 -11.18 0.87 -15.93
C ILE A 239 -11.72 -0.30 -16.77
N ALA A 240 -12.60 -1.13 -16.20
CA ALA A 240 -13.21 -2.26 -16.89
C ALA A 240 -14.38 -1.86 -17.77
N GLN A 241 -15.27 -1.00 -17.27
CA GLN A 241 -16.43 -0.52 -18.02
C GLN A 241 -16.04 0.21 -19.31
N GLU A 242 -15.07 1.11 -19.23
CA GLU A 242 -14.62 1.88 -20.38
C GLU A 242 -13.83 1.03 -21.37
N TYR A 243 -13.08 0.04 -20.90
CA TYR A 243 -12.37 -0.90 -21.75
C TYR A 243 -13.36 -1.73 -22.57
N VAL A 244 -14.35 -2.35 -21.92
CA VAL A 244 -15.37 -3.18 -22.57
C VAL A 244 -16.26 -2.35 -23.51
N ALA A 245 -16.57 -1.11 -23.15
CA ALA A 245 -17.33 -0.19 -24.00
C ALA A 245 -16.53 0.37 -25.19
N GLY A 246 -15.20 0.14 -25.25
CA GLY A 246 -14.33 0.70 -26.28
C GLY A 246 -14.14 2.22 -26.17
N THR A 247 -14.44 2.82 -25.01
CA THR A 247 -14.34 4.27 -24.77
C THR A 247 -13.10 4.66 -23.96
N THR A 248 -12.36 3.68 -23.44
CA THR A 248 -11.20 3.90 -22.57
C THR A 248 -10.15 4.85 -23.17
N LYS A 249 -9.57 5.67 -22.29
CA LYS A 249 -8.40 6.51 -22.58
C LYS A 249 -7.13 5.98 -21.92
N ASN A 250 -7.18 4.78 -21.35
CA ASN A 250 -6.03 4.12 -20.78
C ASN A 250 -4.87 4.14 -21.78
N PRO A 251 -3.75 4.83 -21.47
CA PRO A 251 -2.65 4.95 -22.40
C PRO A 251 -1.95 3.61 -22.64
N LEU A 252 -2.03 2.64 -21.70
CA LEU A 252 -1.57 1.26 -21.90
C LEU A 252 -2.53 0.40 -22.74
N VAL A 253 -3.68 0.96 -23.15
CA VAL A 253 -4.57 0.35 -24.16
C VAL A 253 -4.46 1.09 -25.50
N THR A 254 -4.32 2.41 -25.44
CA THR A 254 -4.53 3.31 -26.59
C THR A 254 -3.29 3.98 -27.14
N SER A 255 -2.10 3.76 -26.52
CA SER A 255 -0.85 4.43 -26.91
C SER A 255 -0.60 4.40 -28.42
N PHE A 256 0.00 5.47 -28.94
CA PHE A 256 0.48 5.53 -30.33
C PHE A 256 1.53 4.43 -30.61
N ASN A 257 2.28 4.00 -29.59
CA ASN A 257 3.23 2.91 -29.72
C ASN A 257 2.53 1.59 -29.38
N VAL A 258 2.32 0.75 -30.39
CA VAL A 258 1.60 -0.53 -30.24
C VAL A 258 2.33 -1.48 -29.29
N SER A 259 3.68 -1.46 -29.26
CA SER A 259 4.41 -2.31 -28.32
C SER A 259 4.15 -1.93 -26.87
N GLN A 260 3.81 -0.68 -26.58
CA GLN A 260 3.59 -0.15 -25.23
C GLN A 260 2.18 -0.43 -24.68
N ARG A 261 1.31 -1.09 -25.46
CA ARG A 261 -0.08 -1.37 -25.08
C ARG A 261 -0.23 -2.61 -24.18
N SER A 262 0.47 -2.64 -23.04
CA SER A 262 0.50 -3.80 -22.13
C SER A 262 -0.88 -4.19 -21.62
N ASP A 263 -1.69 -3.21 -21.20
CA ASP A 263 -3.03 -3.47 -20.68
C ASP A 263 -3.92 -4.09 -21.76
N LEU A 264 -3.87 -3.58 -23.01
CA LEU A 264 -4.62 -4.21 -24.11
C LEU A 264 -4.22 -5.68 -24.30
N ARG A 265 -2.91 -5.97 -24.31
CA ARG A 265 -2.42 -7.35 -24.48
C ARG A 265 -2.88 -8.25 -23.34
N LEU A 266 -2.76 -7.79 -22.10
CA LEU A 266 -3.15 -8.56 -20.92
C LEU A 266 -4.67 -8.73 -20.82
N PHE A 267 -5.45 -7.65 -20.93
CA PHE A 267 -6.91 -7.66 -20.80
C PHE A 267 -7.60 -8.47 -21.89
N SER A 268 -7.02 -8.53 -23.09
CA SER A 268 -7.52 -9.34 -24.21
C SER A 268 -7.07 -10.80 -24.18
N SER A 269 -6.14 -11.16 -23.30
CA SER A 269 -5.49 -12.48 -23.30
C SER A 269 -6.42 -13.66 -23.00
N ASP A 270 -7.59 -13.40 -22.42
CA ASP A 270 -8.64 -14.39 -22.15
C ASP A 270 -9.92 -14.15 -22.97
N ASN A 271 -9.78 -13.49 -24.13
CA ASN A 271 -10.87 -13.01 -24.97
C ASN A 271 -11.77 -11.98 -24.26
N ASN A 272 -11.20 -11.12 -23.42
CA ASN A 272 -11.88 -10.10 -22.63
C ASN A 272 -12.88 -10.64 -21.60
N ALA A 273 -12.88 -11.94 -21.31
CA ALA A 273 -13.86 -12.56 -20.42
C ALA A 273 -13.79 -11.95 -19.01
N THR A 274 -12.59 -11.86 -18.43
CA THR A 274 -12.39 -11.30 -17.09
C THR A 274 -12.78 -9.83 -17.02
N MET A 275 -12.37 -9.01 -18.00
CA MET A 275 -12.72 -7.59 -18.01
C MET A 275 -14.23 -7.36 -18.18
N SER A 276 -14.90 -8.20 -18.97
CA SER A 276 -16.35 -8.16 -19.11
C SER A 276 -17.05 -8.43 -17.77
N THR A 277 -16.61 -9.47 -17.05
CA THR A 277 -17.12 -9.80 -15.71
C THR A 277 -16.86 -8.66 -14.70
N LEU A 278 -15.68 -8.04 -14.71
CA LEU A 278 -15.37 -6.92 -13.81
C LEU A 278 -16.20 -5.65 -14.13
N ALA A 279 -16.53 -5.41 -15.39
CA ALA A 279 -17.34 -4.26 -15.82
C ALA A 279 -18.79 -4.33 -15.32
N GLU A 280 -19.35 -5.54 -15.18
CA GLU A 280 -20.76 -5.78 -14.83
C GLU A 280 -21.10 -5.47 -13.37
N SER A 281 -20.13 -5.58 -12.45
CA SER A 281 -20.41 -5.46 -11.01
C SER A 281 -19.29 -4.76 -10.25
N SER A 282 -19.60 -3.58 -9.70
CA SER A 282 -18.68 -2.84 -8.82
C SER A 282 -18.39 -3.57 -7.51
N SER A 283 -19.36 -4.33 -6.98
CA SER A 283 -19.16 -5.14 -5.78
C SER A 283 -18.24 -6.33 -6.04
N LEU A 284 -18.38 -6.98 -7.21
CA LEU A 284 -17.47 -8.04 -7.62
C LEU A 284 -16.05 -7.51 -7.81
N PHE A 285 -15.89 -6.40 -8.54
CA PHE A 285 -14.61 -5.72 -8.70
C PHE A 285 -13.97 -5.42 -7.34
N ALA A 286 -14.69 -4.77 -6.42
CA ALA A 286 -14.19 -4.47 -5.09
C ALA A 286 -13.79 -5.75 -4.31
N SER A 287 -14.56 -6.84 -4.42
CA SER A 287 -14.27 -8.09 -3.73
C SER A 287 -13.03 -8.81 -4.28
N GLU A 288 -12.86 -8.85 -5.61
CA GLU A 288 -11.68 -9.42 -6.27
C GLU A 288 -10.43 -8.57 -5.97
N CYS A 289 -10.55 -7.25 -6.03
CA CYS A 289 -9.46 -6.34 -5.66
C CYS A 289 -9.06 -6.47 -4.20
N LYS A 290 -10.01 -6.66 -3.29
CA LYS A 290 -9.73 -6.96 -1.88
C LYS A 290 -8.91 -8.25 -1.76
N ARG A 291 -9.36 -9.34 -2.38
CA ARG A 291 -8.69 -10.64 -2.32
C ARG A 291 -7.27 -10.56 -2.85
N LEU A 292 -7.10 -10.03 -4.07
CA LEU A 292 -5.83 -10.04 -4.79
C LEU A 292 -4.82 -9.06 -4.21
N THR A 293 -5.26 -7.86 -3.81
CA THR A 293 -4.35 -6.92 -3.14
C THR A 293 -3.92 -7.47 -1.79
N THR A 294 -4.81 -8.14 -1.04
CA THR A 294 -4.43 -8.81 0.22
C THR A 294 -3.42 -9.93 -0.02
N GLN A 295 -3.61 -10.75 -1.06
CA GLN A 295 -2.64 -11.79 -1.46
C GLN A 295 -1.29 -11.18 -1.83
N MET A 296 -1.28 -10.14 -2.66
CA MET A 296 -0.07 -9.41 -3.07
C MET A 296 0.70 -8.90 -1.84
N LEU A 297 0.01 -8.19 -0.94
CA LEU A 297 0.63 -7.62 0.26
C LEU A 297 1.15 -8.69 1.23
N ASN A 298 0.54 -9.88 1.24
CA ASN A 298 0.91 -10.98 2.14
C ASN A 298 1.89 -11.99 1.51
N THR A 299 2.32 -11.77 0.27
CA THR A 299 3.38 -12.58 -0.34
C THR A 299 4.72 -12.07 0.16
N VAL A 300 5.41 -12.89 0.95
CA VAL A 300 6.65 -12.55 1.66
C VAL A 300 7.65 -13.71 1.57
N PRO A 301 8.95 -13.48 1.82
CA PRO A 301 9.95 -14.55 1.81
C PRO A 301 9.65 -15.68 2.79
N SER A 302 10.17 -16.87 2.50
CA SER A 302 10.04 -18.05 3.36
C SER A 302 10.60 -17.80 4.77
N GLY A 303 9.86 -18.25 5.78
CA GLY A 303 10.22 -18.06 7.18
C GLY A 303 9.76 -16.73 7.78
N VAL A 304 9.21 -15.81 6.98
CA VAL A 304 8.52 -14.61 7.48
C VAL A 304 7.09 -14.98 7.85
N SER A 305 6.70 -14.65 9.08
CA SER A 305 5.32 -14.85 9.57
C SER A 305 4.63 -13.51 9.75
N LEU A 306 3.42 -13.40 9.21
CA LEU A 306 2.59 -12.21 9.36
C LEU A 306 1.55 -12.41 10.47
N THR A 307 1.22 -11.32 11.16
CA THR A 307 0.17 -11.23 12.16
C THR A 307 -0.81 -10.15 11.73
N GLU A 308 -2.10 -10.50 11.68
CA GLU A 308 -3.15 -9.53 11.42
C GLU A 308 -3.15 -8.44 12.50
N ILE A 309 -3.29 -7.18 12.07
CA ILE A 309 -3.43 -6.03 12.94
C ILE A 309 -4.90 -5.62 12.96
N THR A 310 -5.61 -6.09 13.98
CA THR A 310 -6.99 -5.69 14.27
C THR A 310 -7.01 -4.45 15.17
N PRO A 311 -7.73 -3.38 14.80
CA PRO A 311 -7.93 -2.22 15.68
C PRO A 311 -8.51 -2.63 17.04
N ILE A 312 -7.84 -2.23 18.13
CA ILE A 312 -8.35 -2.41 19.49
C ILE A 312 -9.41 -1.34 19.75
N ALA A 313 -10.68 -1.74 19.89
CA ALA A 313 -11.80 -0.81 20.01
C ALA A 313 -11.66 0.21 21.16
N VAL A 314 -11.12 -0.22 22.31
CA VAL A 314 -10.84 0.63 23.47
C VAL A 314 -9.39 0.46 23.89
N LYS A 315 -8.54 1.45 23.58
CA LYS A 315 -7.09 1.37 23.77
C LYS A 315 -6.57 2.53 24.63
N PRO A 316 -5.93 2.27 25.79
CA PRO A 316 -5.14 3.28 26.49
C PRO A 316 -3.96 3.76 25.64
N VAL A 317 -3.79 5.07 25.51
CA VAL A 317 -2.72 5.71 24.72
C VAL A 317 -2.03 6.79 25.54
N ASN A 318 -0.75 7.04 25.25
CA ASN A 318 0.09 8.03 25.94
C ASN A 318 0.07 7.88 27.47
N VAL A 319 0.09 6.63 27.93
CA VAL A 319 0.04 6.28 29.35
C VAL A 319 1.38 6.55 30.02
N THR A 320 1.36 7.30 31.12
CA THR A 320 2.52 7.63 31.94
C THR A 320 2.28 7.25 33.40
N LEU A 321 3.31 6.70 34.02
CA LEU A 321 3.36 6.42 35.46
C LEU A 321 4.46 7.28 36.09
N THR A 322 4.09 8.20 36.97
CA THR A 322 5.05 9.09 37.66
C THR A 322 4.99 8.88 39.17
N VAL A 323 6.15 8.91 39.81
CA VAL A 323 6.27 8.83 41.28
C VAL A 323 6.90 10.13 41.78
N ASN A 324 6.22 10.84 42.68
CA ASN A 324 6.76 12.07 43.26
C ASN A 324 7.65 11.79 44.48
N SER A 325 8.32 12.83 44.99
CA SER A 325 9.22 12.74 46.16
C SER A 325 8.53 12.34 47.46
N ALA A 326 7.20 12.44 47.53
CA ALA A 326 6.38 11.99 48.65
C ALA A 326 5.92 10.52 48.51
N GLY A 327 6.32 9.82 47.44
CA GLY A 327 5.91 8.45 47.15
C GLY A 327 4.51 8.31 46.55
N THR A 328 3.86 9.41 46.15
CA THR A 328 2.59 9.35 45.42
C THR A 328 2.82 8.86 44.00
N VAL A 329 2.08 7.83 43.61
CA VAL A 329 2.04 7.32 42.25
C VAL A 329 0.89 7.96 41.50
N THR A 330 1.17 8.60 40.36
CA THR A 330 0.16 9.16 39.46
C THR A 330 0.19 8.39 38.15
N PHE A 331 -0.99 7.96 37.72
CA PHE A 331 -1.22 7.34 36.42
C PHE A 331 -2.04 8.30 35.57
N SER A 332 -1.54 8.67 34.40
CA SER A 332 -2.21 9.58 33.47
C SER A 332 -2.07 9.08 32.04
N GLY A 333 -3.00 9.49 31.17
CA GLY A 333 -3.01 9.12 29.76
C GLY A 333 -4.37 9.43 29.14
N ALA A 334 -4.62 8.88 27.95
CA ALA A 334 -5.90 8.97 27.28
C ALA A 334 -6.44 7.57 26.92
N ILE A 335 -7.73 7.49 26.62
CA ILE A 335 -8.36 6.28 26.07
C ILE A 335 -8.83 6.63 24.66
N ARG A 336 -8.29 5.94 23.67
CA ARG A 336 -8.84 5.94 22.31
C ARG A 336 -10.03 5.00 22.26
N VAL A 337 -11.13 5.49 21.71
CA VAL A 337 -12.31 4.69 21.37
C VAL A 337 -12.47 4.74 19.85
N SER A 338 -12.47 3.58 19.21
CA SER A 338 -12.82 3.43 17.80
C SER A 338 -14.23 2.89 17.71
N SER A 339 -15.13 3.61 17.03
CA SER A 339 -16.42 3.06 16.61
C SER A 339 -16.17 2.12 15.44
N GLU A 340 -16.80 0.94 15.49
CA GLU A 340 -16.91 0.04 14.33
C GLU A 340 -17.61 0.71 13.15
#